data_AF-A0A350J065-F1
#
_entry.id   AF-A0A350J065-F1
#
_cell.length_a   1.000
_cell.length_b   1.000
_cell.length_c   1.000
_cell.angle_alpha   90.00
_cell.angle_beta   90.00
_cell.angle_gamma   90.00
#
_symmetry.space_group_name_H-M   'P 1'
#
loop_
_entity.id
_entity.type
_entity.pdbx_description
1 polymer ?
#
loop_
_entity_poly.entity_id
_entity_poly.type
_entity_poly.pdbx_seq_one_letter_code
_entity_poly.pdbx_strand_id
1 'polypeptide(L)' 'AGDSLVAGFLAAYLETEDPVNAFCYGVACGSGSAFSSSFVTRMEADALVQSITPRKIR' A
#
# COMPACT_ATOMS: atom_id res chain seq x y z
N ALA A 1 -0.26 2.02 -11.27
CA ALA A 1 -0.30 0.91 -10.29
C ALA A 1 1.09 0.58 -9.73
N GLY A 2 2.07 0.22 -10.56
CA GLY A 2 3.43 -0.13 -10.09
C GLY A 2 4.14 0.99 -9.33
N ASP A 3 4.18 2.20 -9.89
CA ASP A 3 4.82 3.35 -9.23
C ASP A 3 4.13 3.70 -7.90
N SER A 4 2.80 3.63 -7.87
CA SER A 4 2.00 3.85 -6.67
C SER A 4 2.30 2.84 -5.57
N LEU A 5 2.59 1.58 -5.93
CA LEU A 5 3.00 0.57 -4.96
C LEU A 5 4.36 0.92 -4.35
N VAL A 6 5.35 1.27 -5.18
CA VAL A 6 6.69 1.64 -4.70
C VAL A 6 6.62 2.90 -3.84
N ALA A 7 5.85 3.91 -4.25
CA ALA A 7 5.63 5.12 -3.49
C ALA A 7 4.96 4.85 -2.13
N GLY A 8 3.91 4.03 -2.12
CA GLY A 8 3.21 3.64 -0.89
C GLY A 8 4.11 2.84 0.07
N PHE A 9 4.91 1.92 -0.46
CA PHE A 9 5.88 1.16 0.33
C PHE A 9 6.92 2.08 0.98
N LEU A 10 7.56 2.95 0.19
CA LEU A 10 8.60 3.85 0.70
C LEU A 10 8.05 4.83 1.73
N ALA A 11 6.88 5.41 1.49
CA ALA A 11 6.23 6.33 2.42
C ALA A 11 6.00 5.67 3.79
N ALA A 12 5.37 4.49 3.81
CA ALA A 12 5.10 3.76 5.04
C ALA A 12 6.37 3.24 5.73
N TYR A 13 7.37 2.79 4.96
CA TYR A 13 8.63 2.32 5.53
C TYR A 13 9.44 3.44 6.18
N LEU A 14 9.48 4.63 5.57
CA LEU A 14 10.15 5.79 6.15
C LEU A 14 9.50 6.30 7.44
N GLU A 15 8.19 6.07 7.62
CA GLU A 15 7.45 6.47 8.82
C GLU A 15 7.54 5.43 9.95
N THR A 16 7.55 4.13 9.60
CA THR A 16 7.34 3.05 10.59
C THR A 16 8.53 2.12 10.78
N GLU A 17 9.47 2.10 9.83
CA GLU A 17 10.56 1.11 9.73
C GLU A 17 10.08 -0.36 9.75
N ASP A 18 8.78 -0.60 9.53
CA ASP A 18 8.18 -1.94 9.48
C ASP A 18 7.96 -2.36 8.02
N PRO A 19 8.73 -3.33 7.50
CA PRO A 19 8.62 -3.77 6.11
C PRO A 19 7.30 -4.52 5.82
N VAL A 20 6.64 -5.11 6.82
CA VAL A 20 5.36 -5.81 6.65
C VAL A 20 4.23 -4.79 6.53
N ASN A 21 4.23 -3.76 7.39
CA ASN A 21 3.32 -2.64 7.27
C ASN A 21 3.49 -1.94 5.91
N ALA A 22 4.73 -1.61 5.56
CA ALA A 22 5.06 -0.97 4.29
C ALA A 22 4.62 -1.81 3.08
N PHE A 23 4.77 -3.14 3.15
CA PHE A 23 4.27 -4.03 2.12
C PHE A 23 2.76 -3.94 1.96
N CYS A 24 1.99 -3.99 3.05
CA CYS A 24 0.54 -3.88 3.01
C CYS A 24 0.11 -2.52 2.45
N TYR A 25 0.77 -1.44 2.85
CA TYR A 25 0.49 -0.09 2.38
C TYR A 25 0.83 0.10 0.89
N GLY A 26 1.95 -0.46 0.43
CA GLY A 26 2.30 -0.49 -0.99
C GLY A 26 1.26 -1.25 -1.82
N VAL A 27 0.78 -2.41 -1.34
CA VAL A 27 -0.30 -3.15 -2.01
C VAL A 27 -1.59 -2.34 -2.05
N ALA A 28 -1.98 -1.69 -0.95
CA ALA A 28 -3.16 -0.80 -0.93
C ALA A 28 -3.05 0.30 -1.98
N CYS A 29 -1.91 0.99 -2.05
CA CYS A 29 -1.70 2.07 -3.02
C CYS A 29 -1.68 1.55 -4.47
N GLY A 30 -1.01 0.43 -4.70
CA GLY A 30 -0.91 -0.23 -6.00
C GLY A 30 -2.27 -0.68 -6.52
N SER A 31 -3.03 -1.39 -5.69
CA SER A 31 -4.38 -1.88 -5.99
C SER A 31 -5.39 -0.74 -6.14
N GLY A 32 -5.39 0.24 -5.23
CA GLY A 32 -6.28 1.40 -5.32
C GLY A 32 -6.06 2.18 -6.63
N SER A 33 -4.81 2.34 -7.05
CA SER A 33 -4.47 2.99 -8.33
C SER A 33 -4.68 2.09 -9.55
N ALA A 34 -4.78 0.76 -9.38
CA ALA A 34 -5.06 -0.17 -10.48
C ALA A 34 -6.56 -0.25 -10.80
N PHE A 35 -7.42 -0.10 -9.78
CA PHE A 35 -8.86 -0.22 -9.89
C PHE A 35 -9.60 1.13 -9.93
N SER A 36 -8.87 2.23 -10.09
CA SER A 36 -9.45 3.57 -10.26
C SER A 36 -8.90 4.27 -11.50
N SER A 37 -9.61 5.29 -11.96
CA SER A 37 -9.21 6.14 -13.09
C SER A 37 -8.21 7.23 -12.72
N SER A 38 -7.81 7.31 -11.46
CA SER A 38 -6.96 8.37 -10.89
C SER A 38 -5.96 7.77 -9.89
N PHE A 39 -5.08 8.59 -9.33
CA PHE A 39 -4.23 8.14 -8.23
C PHE A 39 -5.06 7.93 -6.96
N VAL A 40 -4.71 6.87 -6.23
CA VAL A 40 -5.25 6.61 -4.89
C VAL A 40 -4.89 7.76 -3.94
N THR A 41 -5.86 8.21 -3.15
CA THR A 41 -5.65 9.18 -2.08
C THR A 41 -5.16 8.49 -0.80
N ARG A 42 -4.56 9.25 0.12
CA ARG A 42 -4.13 8.72 1.43
C ARG A 42 -5.29 8.07 2.18
N MET A 43 -6.45 8.70 2.20
CA MET A 43 -7.65 8.19 2.90
C MET A 43 -8.15 6.87 2.29
N GLU A 44 -8.12 6.74 0.96
CA GLU A 44 -8.49 5.48 0.29
C GLU A 44 -7.47 4.38 0.56
N ALA A 45 -6.17 4.71 0.57
CA ALA A 45 -5.11 3.76 0.91
C ALA A 45 -5.23 3.30 2.38
N ASP A 46 -5.48 4.22 3.31
CA ASP A 46 -5.71 3.92 4.73
C ASP A 46 -6.94 3.03 4.95
N ALA A 47 -8.00 3.21 4.15
CA ALA A 47 -9.17 2.34 4.20
C ALA A 47 -8.87 0.95 3.61
N LEU A 48 -8.16 0.90 2.47
CA LEU A 48 -7.82 -0.34 1.79
C LEU A 48 -6.85 -1.20 2.59
N VAL A 49 -5.86 -0.60 3.27
CA VAL A 49 -4.85 -1.37 4.01
C VAL A 49 -5.47 -2.19 5.15
N GLN A 50 -6.59 -1.72 5.74
CA GLN A 50 -7.34 -2.49 6.76
C GLN A 50 -7.92 -3.80 6.22
N SER A 51 -8.09 -3.92 4.91
CA SER A 51 -8.58 -5.14 4.25
C SER A 51 -7.46 -6.10 3.81
N ILE A 52 -6.20 -5.73 4.02
CA ILE A 52 -5.03 -6.49 3.56
C ILE A 52 -4.42 -7.25 4.73
N THR A 53 -4.39 -8.58 4.59
CA THR A 53 -3.75 -9.46 5.57
C THR A 53 -2.47 -10.04 4.96
N PRO A 54 -1.27 -9.67 5.46
CA PRO A 54 -0.03 -10.23 4.99
C PRO A 54 0.05 -11.72 5.38
N ARG A 55 0.43 -12.57 4.43
CA ARG A 55 0.65 -13.99 4.68
C ARG A 55 2.09 -14.35 4.39
N LYS A 56 2.78 -14.89 5.39
CA LYS A 56 4.10 -15.48 5.20
C LYS A 56 3.97 -16.79 4.42
N ILE A 57 4.77 -16.91 3.37
CA ILE A 57 4.85 -18.12 2.54
C ILE A 57 6.22 -18.74 2.83
N ARG A 58 6.22 -19.83 3.60
CA ARG A 58 7.36 -20.52 4.28
C ARG A 58 7.59 -20.12 5.74
#